data_AF-A0A212LS79-F1
#
_entry.id   AF-A0A212LS79-F1
#
_cell.length_a   1.000
_cell.length_b   1.000
_cell.length_c   1.000
_cell.angle_alpha   90.00
_cell.angle_beta   90.00
_cell.angle_gamma   90.00
#
_symmetry.space_group_name_H-M   'P 1'
#
loop_
_entity.id
_entity.type
_entity.pdbx_description
1 polymer ?
#
loop_
_entity_poly.entity_id
_entity_poly.type
_entity_poly.pdbx_seq_one_letter_code
_entity_poly.pdbx_strand_id
1 'polypeptide(L)' 'MITGTEETLMSKLTSRIREQLLLKGIQDFKITDGSFHFANANDKSKANDIIRDYLTFLLDNDKEYLI' A
#
# COMPACT_ATOMS: atom_id res chain seq x y z
N MET A 1 -24.89 8.41 -7.80
CA MET A 1 -23.47 8.80 -7.99
C MET A 1 -22.69 8.29 -6.80
N ILE A 2 -22.10 7.10 -6.92
CA ILE A 2 -21.20 6.51 -5.93
C ILE A 2 -19.92 6.19 -6.71
N THR A 3 -19.21 7.22 -7.13
CA THR A 3 -17.92 7.10 -7.82
C THR A 3 -16.82 7.88 -7.10
N GLY A 4 -17.15 8.65 -6.05
CA GLY A 4 -16.17 9.42 -5.26
C GLY A 4 -15.59 8.68 -4.05
N THR A 5 -16.20 7.58 -3.60
CA THR A 5 -15.81 6.90 -2.35
C THR A 5 -14.76 5.80 -2.57
N GLU A 6 -14.77 5.13 -3.73
CA GLU A 6 -13.78 4.10 -4.08
C GLU A 6 -12.43 4.70 -4.49
N GLU A 7 -12.45 5.81 -5.24
CA GLU A 7 -11.25 6.54 -5.62
C GLU A 7 -10.51 7.08 -4.39
N THR A 8 -11.24 7.43 -3.32
CA THR A 8 -10.67 7.88 -2.05
C THR A 8 -10.16 6.72 -1.18
N LEU A 9 -10.84 5.58 -1.13
CA LEU A 9 -10.36 4.39 -0.40
C LEU A 9 -9.08 3.82 -1.00
N MET A 10 -9.02 3.68 -2.32
CA MET A 10 -7.81 3.20 -2.99
C MET A 10 -6.65 4.19 -2.86
N SER A 11 -6.93 5.50 -2.92
CA SER A 11 -5.91 6.52 -2.67
C SER A 11 -5.38 6.46 -1.24
N LYS A 12 -6.26 6.33 -0.23
CA LYS A 12 -5.86 6.17 1.18
C LYS A 12 -5.03 4.90 1.39
N LEU A 13 -5.47 3.76 0.86
CA LEU A 13 -4.75 2.50 0.97
C LEU A 13 -3.36 2.58 0.31
N THR A 14 -3.29 3.16 -0.89
CA THR A 14 -2.02 3.37 -1.62
C THR A 14 -1.08 4.27 -0.82
N SER A 15 -1.59 5.34 -0.21
CA SER A 15 -0.80 6.23 0.65
C SER A 15 -0.28 5.52 1.89
N ARG A 16 -1.10 4.72 2.56
CA ARG A 16 -0.68 3.96 3.75
C ARG A 16 0.34 2.88 3.42
N ILE A 17 0.15 2.15 2.32
CA ILE A 17 1.14 1.18 1.84
C ILE A 17 2.47 1.88 1.56
N ARG A 18 2.45 3.04 0.90
CA ARG A 18 3.65 3.86 0.67
C ARG A 18 4.37 4.19 1.98
N GLU A 19 3.64 4.62 3.01
CA GLU A 19 4.21 4.89 4.34
C GLU A 19 4.88 3.64 4.94
N GLN A 20 4.22 2.47 4.89
CA GLN A 20 4.79 1.23 5.40
C GLN A 20 6.07 0.83 4.67
N LEU A 21 6.11 0.97 3.35
CA LEU A 21 7.31 0.68 2.56
C LEU A 21 8.49 1.59 2.95
N LEU A 22 8.23 2.90 3.10
CA LEU A 22 9.26 3.86 3.50
C LEU A 22 9.77 3.61 4.93
N LEU A 23 8.87 3.32 5.88
CA LEU A 23 9.22 3.01 7.27
C LEU A 23 10.08 1.74 7.40
N LYS A 24 9.93 0.79 6.46
CA LYS A 24 10.71 -0.45 6.41
C LYS A 24 11.94 -0.34 5.51
N GLY A 25 12.25 0.86 4.99
CA GLY A 25 13.48 1.15 4.26
C GLY A 25 13.42 0.90 2.75
N ILE A 26 12.25 0.60 2.19
CA ILE A 26 12.06 0.52 0.74
C ILE A 26 11.83 1.93 0.21
N GLN A 27 12.81 2.49 -0.49
CA GLN A 27 12.77 3.89 -0.96
C GLN A 27 12.78 4.01 -2.50
N ASP A 28 13.33 3.02 -3.19
CA ASP A 28 13.48 3.06 -4.65
C ASP A 28 12.29 2.41 -5.37
N PHE A 29 11.16 3.13 -5.34
CA PHE A 29 9.94 2.73 -6.03
C PHE A 29 9.15 3.92 -6.56
N LYS A 30 8.30 3.65 -7.55
CA LYS A 30 7.35 4.61 -8.14
C LYS A 30 5.94 4.07 -8.02
N ILE A 31 4.98 4.98 -7.89
CA ILE A 31 3.56 4.65 -7.92
C ILE A 31 2.98 5.26 -9.19
N THR A 32 2.32 4.45 -10.01
CA THR A 32 1.67 4.89 -11.25
C THR A 32 0.33 4.18 -11.35
N ASP A 33 -0.76 4.95 -11.45
CA ASP A 33 -2.14 4.43 -11.53
C ASP A 33 -2.48 3.38 -10.45
N GLY A 34 -2.03 3.61 -9.21
CA GLY A 34 -2.25 2.70 -8.07
C GLY A 34 -1.34 1.45 -8.06
N SER A 35 -0.44 1.31 -9.04
CA SER A 35 0.53 0.21 -9.11
C SER A 35 1.91 0.62 -8.59
N PHE A 36 2.56 -0.28 -7.85
CA PHE A 36 3.91 -0.07 -7.32
C PHE A 36 4.96 -0.68 -8.26
N HIS A 37 5.90 0.14 -8.71
CA HIS A 37 7.01 -0.24 -9.57
C HIS A 37 8.32 -0.11 -8.80
N PHE A 38 9.06 -1.21 -8.69
CA PHE A 38 10.30 -1.28 -7.92
C PHE A 38 11.50 -1.37 -8.84
N ALA A 39 12.61 -0.73 -8.46
CA ALA A 39 13.83 -0.70 -9.28
C ALA A 39 14.54 -2.06 -9.37
N ASN A 40 14.42 -2.92 -8.36
CA ASN A 40 15.05 -4.23 -8.33
C ASN A 40 14.14 -5.32 -7.73
N ALA A 41 14.46 -6.57 -8.05
CA ALA A 41 13.65 -7.73 -7.66
C ALA A 41 13.67 -7.99 -6.14
N ASN A 42 14.77 -7.65 -5.46
CA ASN A 42 14.91 -7.84 -4.01
C ASN A 42 13.98 -6.90 -3.24
N ASP A 43 13.95 -5.62 -3.61
CA ASP A 43 13.06 -4.64 -3.02
C ASP A 43 11.61 -4.93 -3.36
N LYS A 44 11.32 -5.41 -4.57
CA LYS A 44 9.99 -5.92 -4.92
C LYS A 44 9.55 -7.07 -4.01
N SER A 45 10.43 -8.03 -3.75
CA SER A 45 10.10 -9.18 -2.89
C SER A 45 9.81 -8.71 -1.47
N LYS A 46 10.68 -7.89 -0.89
CA LYS A 46 10.49 -7.33 0.46
C LYS A 46 9.24 -6.47 0.55
N ALA A 47 9.00 -5.63 -0.45
CA ALA A 47 7.82 -4.80 -0.52
C ALA A 47 6.54 -5.64 -0.55
N ASN A 48 6.50 -6.72 -1.33
CA ASN A 48 5.36 -7.62 -1.37
C ASN A 48 5.07 -8.24 0.00
N ASP A 49 6.10 -8.66 0.74
CA ASP A 49 5.92 -9.18 2.09
C ASP A 49 5.33 -8.11 3.03
N ILE A 50 5.86 -6.88 3.00
CA ILE A 50 5.34 -5.74 3.79
C ILE A 50 3.88 -5.43 3.44
N ILE A 51 3.56 -5.39 2.14
CA ILE A 51 2.21 -5.12 1.65
C ILE A 51 1.26 -6.20 2.14
N ARG A 52 1.63 -7.48 1.99
CA ARG A 52 0.80 -8.61 2.44
C ARG A 52 0.55 -8.52 3.95
N ASP A 53 1.59 -8.34 4.75
CA ASP A 53 1.47 -8.28 6.21
C ASP A 53 0.57 -7.12 6.64
N TYR A 54 0.69 -5.96 5.99
CA TYR A 54 -0.18 -4.81 6.25
C TYR A 54 -1.64 -5.05 5.85
N LEU A 55 -1.88 -5.67 4.69
CA LEU A 55 -3.24 -6.01 4.25
C LEU A 55 -3.89 -7.05 5.17
N THR A 56 -3.14 -8.06 5.62
CA THR A 56 -3.62 -9.03 6.62
C THR A 56 -3.97 -8.33 7.92
N PHE A 57 -3.11 -7.44 8.42
CA PHE A 57 -3.40 -6.63 9.61
C PHE A 57 -4.71 -5.84 9.47
N LEU A 58 -4.95 -5.22 8.32
CA LEU A 58 -6.18 -4.46 8.07
C LEU A 58 -7.44 -5.34 8.06
N LEU A 59 -7.33 -6.58 7.58
CA LEU A 59 -8.43 -7.55 7.58
C LEU A 59 -8.74 -8.05 8.99
N ASP A 60 -7.71 -8.28 9.81
CA ASP A 60 -7.86 -8.76 11.18
C ASP A 60 -8.41 -7.68 12.15
N ASN A 61 -8.29 -6.39 11.79
CA ASN A 61 -8.65 -5.25 12.64
C ASN A 61 -9.83 -4.42 12.08
N ASP A 62 -10.70 -5.05 11.28
CA ASP A 62 -12.03 -4.58 10.81
C ASP A 62 -12.15 -3.05 10.55
N LYS A 63 -11.26 -2.53 9.69
CA LYS A 63 -11.35 -1.20 9.03
C LYS A 63 -11.16 0.06 9.88
N GLU A 64 -10.92 0.02 11.19
CA GLU A 64 -10.67 1.25 11.98
C GLU A 64 -9.50 2.10 11.45
N TYR A 65 -8.56 1.49 10.74
CA TYR A 65 -7.35 2.16 10.21
C TYR A 65 -7.51 2.80 8.82
N LEU A 66 -8.64 2.59 8.13
CA LEU A 66 -8.90 3.12 6.78
C LEU A 66 -9.96 4.23 6.74
N ILE A 67 -10.60 4.54 7.88
CA ILE A 67 -11.64 5.56 8.03
C ILE A 67 -11.01 6.96 8.05
#